data_AF-A0A327ZCY8-F1
#
_entry.id   AF-A0A327ZCY8-F1
#
_cell.length_a   1.000
_cell.length_b   1.000
_cell.length_c   1.000
_cell.angle_alpha   90.00
_cell.angle_beta   90.00
_cell.angle_gamma   90.00
#
_symmetry.space_group_name_H-M   'P 1'
#
loop_
_entity.id
_entity.type
_entity.pdbx_description
1 polymer ?
#
loop_
_entity_poly.entity_id
_entity_poly.type
_entity_poly.pdbx_seq_one_letter_code
_entity_poly.pdbx_strand_id
1 'polypeptide(L)'
;MSRRRSWPVEPRLACEVLRAVLPGWRVSHASGRYRATLVHGAGRSTVEAREASVVAVTIEALFDTETGDPASADARAGTGMAS
;
A
#
# COMPACT_ATOMS: atom_id res chain seq x y z
N MET A 1 -5.07 -16.09 -7.18
CA MET A 1 -5.96 -15.71 -8.31
C MET A 1 -6.45 -14.28 -8.09
N SER A 2 -5.81 -13.27 -8.67
CA SER A 2 -6.24 -11.88 -8.53
C SER A 2 -7.46 -11.64 -9.42
N ARG A 3 -8.67 -11.66 -8.84
CA ARG A 3 -9.88 -11.19 -9.53
C ARG A 3 -9.56 -9.78 -10.02
N ARG A 4 -9.65 -9.51 -11.33
CA ARG A 4 -9.52 -8.17 -11.90
C ARG A 4 -10.61 -7.30 -11.27
N ARG A 5 -10.31 -6.66 -10.13
CA ARG A 5 -11.15 -5.60 -9.58
C ARG A 5 -11.14 -4.48 -10.61
N SER A 6 -12.30 -4.21 -11.20
CA SER A 6 -12.50 -3.01 -12.01
C SER A 6 -12.40 -1.81 -11.08
N TRP A 7 -11.35 -1.01 -11.25
CA TRP A 7 -11.18 0.22 -10.50
C TRP A 7 -11.99 1.35 -11.15
N PRO A 8 -12.63 2.21 -10.35
CA PRO A 8 -13.30 3.39 -10.88
C PRO A 8 -12.34 4.27 -11.67
N VAL A 9 -12.80 4.80 -12.82
CA VAL A 9 -12.04 5.79 -13.61
C VAL A 9 -12.17 7.18 -13.00
N GLU A 10 -13.31 7.48 -12.37
CA GLU A 10 -13.53 8.77 -11.72
C GLU A 10 -12.64 8.91 -10.47
N PRO A 11 -11.80 9.95 -10.38
CA PRO A 11 -10.81 10.05 -9.29
C PRO A 11 -11.39 10.12 -7.88
N ARG A 12 -12.56 10.74 -7.71
CA ARG A 12 -13.23 10.83 -6.41
C ARG A 12 -13.67 9.46 -5.93
N LEU A 13 -14.40 8.73 -6.77
CA LEU A 13 -14.86 7.37 -6.47
C LEU A 13 -13.69 6.40 -6.26
N ALA A 14 -12.62 6.53 -7.06
CA ALA A 14 -11.41 5.73 -6.87
C ALA A 14 -10.72 5.99 -5.52
N CYS A 15 -10.70 7.25 -5.04
CA CYS A 15 -10.20 7.57 -3.71
C CYS A 15 -11.07 6.95 -2.61
N GLU A 16 -12.39 6.97 -2.76
CA GLU A 16 -13.32 6.35 -1.79
C GLU A 16 -13.10 4.84 -1.72
N VAL A 17 -12.98 4.17 -2.87
CA VAL A 17 -12.66 2.75 -2.93
C VAL A 17 -11.30 2.46 -2.30
N LEU A 18 -10.26 3.26 -2.59
CA LEU A 18 -8.95 3.13 -1.95
C LEU A 18 -9.03 3.23 -0.42
N ARG A 19 -9.77 4.20 0.12
CA ARG A 19 -9.96 4.34 1.57
C ARG A 19 -10.69 3.16 2.18
N ALA A 20 -11.67 2.61 1.46
CA ALA A 20 -12.42 1.44 1.93
C ALA A 20 -11.57 0.17 1.96
N VAL A 21 -10.67 -0.02 0.98
CA VAL A 21 -9.82 -1.22 0.90
C VAL A 21 -8.52 -1.10 1.70
N LEU A 22 -8.12 0.12 2.08
CA LEU A 22 -6.92 0.42 2.86
C LEU A 22 -7.30 1.13 4.18
N PRO A 23 -7.90 0.41 5.15
CA PRO A 23 -8.26 1.01 6.43
C PRO A 23 -7.04 1.60 7.13
N GLY A 24 -7.19 2.80 7.70
CA GLY A 24 -6.10 3.53 8.37
C GLY A 24 -5.19 4.34 7.44
N TRP A 25 -5.27 4.16 6.12
CA TRP A 25 -4.52 4.97 5.15
C TRP A 25 -5.25 6.26 4.81
N ARG A 26 -4.51 7.39 4.83
CA ARG A 26 -5.01 8.66 4.30
C ARG A 26 -4.78 8.69 2.79
N VAL A 27 -5.87 8.80 2.04
CA VAL A 27 -5.82 8.80 0.57
C VAL A 27 -6.22 10.15 0.00
N SER A 28 -5.42 10.65 -0.93
CA SER A 28 -5.70 11.83 -1.73
C SER A 28 -5.39 11.58 -3.21
N HIS A 29 -5.99 12.40 -4.08
CA HIS A 29 -5.64 12.47 -5.48
C HIS A 29 -5.38 13.93 -5.86
N ALA A 30 -4.18 14.19 -6.39
CA ALA A 30 -3.76 15.52 -6.82
C ALA A 30 -2.82 15.39 -8.03
N SER A 31 -2.90 16.34 -8.96
CA SER A 31 -2.00 16.42 -10.12
C SER A 31 -1.90 15.12 -10.94
N GLY A 32 -3.02 14.38 -11.05
CA GLY A 32 -3.09 13.13 -11.81
C GLY A 32 -2.43 11.92 -11.13
N ARG A 33 -2.25 11.97 -9.80
CA ARG A 33 -1.68 10.86 -9.02
C ARG A 33 -2.48 10.61 -7.74
N TYR A 34 -2.59 9.35 -7.39
CA TYR A 34 -3.11 8.87 -6.11
C TYR A 34 -1.96 8.76 -5.12
N ARG A 35 -2.17 9.27 -3.92
CA ARG A 35 -1.25 9.17 -2.79
C ARG A 35 -1.96 8.54 -1.61
N ALA A 36 -1.36 7.50 -1.04
CA ALA A 36 -1.80 6.89 0.20
C ALA A 36 -0.69 7.02 1.24
N THR A 37 -1.02 7.54 2.42
CA THR A 37 -0.09 7.75 3.52
C THR A 37 -0.59 7.06 4.78
N LEU A 38 0.24 6.21 5.37
CA LEU A 38 0.03 5.61 6.68
C LEU A 38 0.94 6.29 7.70
N VAL A 39 0.37 6.68 8.84
CA VAL A 39 1.14 7.23 9.97
C VAL A 39 1.10 6.19 11.08
N HIS A 40 2.27 5.75 11.56
CA HIS A 40 2.41 4.72 12.58
C HIS A 40 3.40 5.18 13.67
N GLY A 41 2.90 5.62 14.82
CA GLY A 41 3.73 6.21 15.87
C GLY A 41 4.49 7.45 15.36
N ALA A 42 5.82 7.40 15.42
CA ALA A 42 6.71 8.45 14.89
C ALA A 42 7.01 8.31 13.38
N GLY A 43 6.59 7.21 12.74
CA GLY A 43 6.89 6.87 11.35
C GLY A 43 5.79 7.27 10.36
N ARG A 44 6.19 7.40 9.09
CA ARG A 44 5.29 7.66 7.96
C ARG A 44 5.71 6.83 6.75
N SER A 45 4.76 6.09 6.19
CA SER A 45 4.90 5.41 4.90
C SER A 45 4.02 6.10 3.86
N THR A 46 4.53 6.27 2.64
CA THR A 46 3.76 6.88 1.54
C THR A 46 3.97 6.10 0.26
N VAL A 47 2.87 5.79 -0.42
CA VAL A 47 2.85 5.18 -1.75
C VAL A 47 2.13 6.14 -2.69
N GLU A 48 2.71 6.38 -3.87
CA GLU A 48 2.16 7.28 -4.87
C GLU A 48 2.22 6.64 -6.26
N ALA A 49 1.11 6.66 -7.00
CA ALA A 49 1.05 6.16 -8.37
C ALA A 49 0.00 6.90 -9.20
N ARG A 50 0.07 6.77 -10.53
CA ARG A 50 -0.94 7.33 -11.45
C ARG A 50 -2.28 6.59 -11.37
N GLU A 51 -2.25 5.32 -10.99
CA GLU A 51 -3.43 4.47 -10.93
C GLU A 51 -3.71 4.04 -9.49
N ALA A 52 -4.98 4.09 -9.08
CA ALA A 52 -5.41 3.66 -7.75
C ALA A 52 -5.15 2.17 -7.50
N SER A 53 -5.31 1.34 -8.53
CA SER A 53 -4.97 -0.09 -8.52
C SER A 53 -3.52 -0.35 -8.11
N VAL A 54 -2.59 0.40 -8.69
CA VAL A 54 -1.16 0.28 -8.42
C VAL A 54 -0.86 0.66 -6.98
N VAL A 55 -1.49 1.71 -6.44
CA VAL A 55 -1.34 2.07 -5.01
C VAL A 55 -1.79 0.91 -4.11
N ALA A 56 -2.97 0.36 -4.35
CA ALA A 56 -3.51 -0.73 -3.53
C ALA A 56 -2.62 -1.98 -3.59
N VAL A 57 -2.25 -2.43 -4.80
CA VAL A 57 -1.40 -3.62 -4.99
C VAL A 57 -0.01 -3.42 -4.41
N THR A 58 0.55 -2.21 -4.52
CA THR A 58 1.87 -1.91 -3.92
C THR A 58 1.79 -1.94 -2.40
N ILE A 59 0.73 -1.40 -1.82
CA ILE A 59 0.55 -1.44 -0.36
C ILE A 59 0.32 -2.87 0.11
N GLU A 60 -0.50 -3.66 -0.59
CA GLU A 60 -0.62 -5.09 -0.34
C GLU A 60 0.77 -5.74 -0.42
N ALA A 61 1.51 -5.61 -1.52
CA ALA A 61 2.83 -6.25 -1.63
C ALA A 61 3.87 -5.82 -0.55
N LEU A 62 3.79 -4.58 -0.05
CA LEU A 62 4.75 -4.04 0.93
C LEU A 62 4.32 -4.25 2.39
N PHE A 63 3.02 -4.30 2.66
CA PHE A 63 2.44 -4.30 4.01
C PHE A 63 1.50 -5.49 4.27
N ASP A 64 1.31 -6.38 3.29
CA ASP A 64 0.78 -7.74 3.47
C ASP A 64 1.88 -8.60 4.10
N THR A 65 2.21 -8.22 5.32
CA THR A 65 2.70 -9.14 6.34
C THR A 65 1.48 -9.48 7.14
N GLU A 66 1.14 -10.76 7.09
CA GLU A 66 0.09 -11.40 7.84
C GLU A 66 -0.12 -10.75 9.22
N THR A 67 -1.38 -10.53 9.57
CA THR A 67 -1.77 -10.63 10.98
C THR A 67 -1.50 -12.10 11.37
N GLY A 68 -0.25 -12.41 11.70
CA GLY A 68 0.26 -13.75 11.86
C GLY A 68 1.79 -13.75 11.92
N ASP A 69 2.32 -13.48 13.11
CA ASP A 69 3.72 -13.67 13.53
C ASP A 69 4.71 -12.49 13.33
N PRO A 70 5.17 -11.84 14.42
CA PRO A 70 6.17 -10.77 14.37
C PRO A 70 7.60 -11.25 14.01
N ALA A 71 7.82 -12.54 13.71
CA ALA A 71 9.16 -13.09 13.48
C ALA A 71 9.78 -12.84 12.09
N SER A 72 9.04 -12.35 11.08
CA SER A 72 9.58 -12.25 9.71
C SER A 72 10.29 -10.93 9.35
N ALA A 73 10.34 -9.96 10.26
CA ALA A 73 11.06 -8.71 10.02
C ALA A 73 12.60 -8.88 10.03
N ASP A 74 13.11 -9.94 10.64
CA ASP A 74 14.56 -10.20 10.77
C ASP A 74 15.18 -10.85 9.51
N ALA A 75 14.38 -11.48 8.65
CA ALA A 75 14.90 -12.26 7.52
C ALA A 75 15.49 -11.42 6.36
N ARG A 76 15.30 -10.09 6.34
CA ARG A 76 15.83 -9.23 5.26
C ARG A 76 17.13 -8.50 5.60
N ALA A 77 17.68 -8.68 6.81
CA ALA A 77 18.95 -8.06 7.22
C ALA A 77 20.16 -9.02 7.21
N GLY A 78 19.96 -10.32 6.94
CA GLY A 78 20.96 -11.36 7.21
C GLY A 78 21.31 -12.29 6.04
N THR A 79 21.52 -11.78 4.82
CA THR A 79 22.23 -12.57 3.78
C THR A 79 23.20 -11.68 3.01
N GLY A 80 24.34 -11.41 3.63
CA GLY A 80 25.46 -10.75 2.99
C GLY A 80 26.75 -11.07 3.71
N MET A 81 27.58 -11.90 3.07
CA MET A 81 29.02 -12.10 3.33
C MET A 81 29.39 -13.24 4.30
N ALA A 82 29.33 -14.47 3.78
CA ALA A 82 30.34 -15.48 4.05
C ALA A 82 30.96 -15.91 2.72
N SER A 83 32.20 -15.48 2.47
CA SER A 83 33.16 -16.09 1.53
C SER A 83 34.56 -15.70 2.00
#